data_AF-A0A960IX17-F1
#
_entry.id   AF-A0A960IX17-F1
#
_cell.length_a   1.000
_cell.length_b   1.000
_cell.length_c   1.000
_cell.angle_alpha   90.00
_cell.angle_beta   90.00
_cell.angle_gamma   90.00
#
_symmetry.space_group_name_H-M   'P 1'
#
loop_
_entity.id
_entity.type
_entity.pdbx_description
1 polymer ?
#
loop_
_entity_poly.entity_id
_entity_poly.type
_entity_poly.pdbx_seq_one_letter_code
_entity_poly.pdbx_strand_id
1 'polypeptide(L)' 'MGRLLGETRTADLADAHVAVCARRAGTPVATSDADDLRLLDPGLALIAL' A
#
# COMPACT_ATOMS: atom_id res chain seq x y z
N MET A 1 15.75 5.38 -4.22
CA MET A 1 14.61 6.29 -4.47
C MET A 1 13.45 5.84 -3.57
N GLY A 2 13.58 6.02 -2.25
CA GLY A 2 12.51 5.82 -1.29
C GLY A 2 12.19 7.19 -0.72
N ARG A 3 11.09 7.79 -1.17
CA ARG A 3 10.69 9.11 -0.71
C ARG A 3 9.64 8.90 0.37
N LEU A 4 10.03 9.15 1.61
CA LEU A 4 9.14 9.32 2.75
C LEU A 4 7.96 10.21 2.34
N LEU A 5 6.77 9.62 2.26
CA LEU A 5 5.49 10.31 2.15
C LEU A 5 4.68 9.86 3.35
N GLY A 6 5.10 10.33 4.52
CA GLY A 6 4.48 10.02 5.80
C GLY A 6 4.21 11.33 6.53
N GLU A 7 3.47 12.24 5.92
CA GLU A 7 3.06 13.47 6.60
C GLU A 7 1.90 14.24 5.94
N THR A 8 0.93 13.58 5.29
CA THR A 8 -0.38 14.23 5.08
C THR A 8 -1.52 13.24 5.17
N ARG A 9 -2.58 13.64 5.87
CA ARG A 9 -3.68 12.82 6.41
C ARG A 9 -4.69 12.31 5.35
N THR A 10 -4.18 11.81 4.23
CA THR A 10 -4.93 11.11 3.19
C THR A 10 -3.98 10.06 2.65
N ALA A 11 -4.32 8.77 2.72
CA ALA A 11 -3.59 7.72 2.03
C ALA A 11 -3.23 8.21 0.62
N ASP A 12 -1.95 8.45 0.37
CA ASP A 12 -1.53 9.23 -0.78
C ASP A 12 -1.93 8.45 -2.04
N LEU A 13 -2.26 9.15 -3.12
CA LEU A 13 -2.71 8.55 -4.39
C LEU A 13 -1.80 7.38 -4.84
N ALA A 14 -0.52 7.42 -4.47
CA ALA A 14 0.45 6.36 -4.68
C ALA A 14 0.04 5.03 -3.99
N ASP A 15 -0.37 5.04 -2.73
CA ASP A 15 -0.73 3.84 -1.97
C ASP A 15 -2.02 3.21 -2.51
N ALA A 16 -3.00 4.05 -2.84
CA ALA A 16 -4.22 3.61 -3.52
C ALA A 16 -3.92 2.99 -4.88
N HIS A 17 -2.99 3.58 -5.65
CA HIS A 17 -2.58 3.04 -6.93
C HIS A 17 -1.82 1.70 -6.78
N VAL A 18 -0.92 1.59 -5.80
CA VAL A 18 -0.24 0.33 -5.47
C VAL A 18 -1.25 -0.76 -5.12
N ALA A 19 -2.25 -0.46 -4.27
CA ALA A 19 -3.29 -1.41 -3.90
C ALA A 19 -4.11 -1.86 -5.12
N VAL A 20 -4.54 -0.94 -6.00
CA VAL A 20 -5.28 -1.27 -7.22
C VAL A 20 -4.44 -2.11 -8.19
N CYS A 21 -3.17 -1.74 -8.40
CA CYS A 21 -2.26 -2.48 -9.28
C CYS A 21 -2.00 -3.89 -8.75
N ALA A 22 -1.68 -4.02 -7.47
CA ALA A 22 -1.40 -5.30 -6.85
C ALA A 22 -2.61 -6.24 -6.88
N ARG A 23 -3.81 -5.71 -6.62
CA ARG A 23 -5.05 -6.48 -6.72
C ARG A 23 -5.36 -6.91 -8.15
N ARG A 24 -5.15 -6.04 -9.15
CA ARG A 24 -5.33 -6.41 -10.57
C ARG A 24 -4.30 -7.42 -11.06
N ALA A 25 -3.08 -7.34 -10.56
CA ALA A 25 -2.00 -8.26 -10.89
C ALA A 25 -2.11 -9.59 -10.11
N GLY A 26 -2.87 -9.64 -9.01
CA GLY A 26 -2.94 -10.79 -8.13
C GLY A 26 -1.63 -11.05 -7.38
N THR A 27 -0.79 -10.03 -7.19
CA THR A 27 0.54 -10.15 -6.60
C THR A 27 0.61 -9.49 -5.22
N PRO A 28 1.34 -10.07 -4.26
CA PRO A 28 1.51 -9.50 -2.93
C PRO A 28 2.38 -8.24 -2.92
N VAL A 29 2.10 -7.30 -2.02
CA VAL A 29 2.86 -6.05 -1.83
C VAL A 29 3.80 -6.18 -0.63
N ALA A 30 5.09 -5.92 -0.83
CA ALA A 30 6.04 -5.77 0.26
C ALA A 30 6.04 -4.34 0.80
N THR A 31 5.81 -4.16 2.11
CA THR A 31 5.75 -2.83 2.75
C THR A 31 6.26 -2.92 4.19
N SER A 32 6.88 -1.85 4.67
CA SER A 32 7.22 -1.67 6.09
C SER A 32 6.04 -1.14 6.91
N ASP A 33 5.01 -0.61 6.26
CA ASP A 33 3.78 -0.16 6.88
C ASP A 33 2.59 -0.85 6.21
N ALA A 34 2.11 -1.92 6.86
CA ALA A 34 1.02 -2.73 6.36
C ALA A 34 -0.36 -2.19 6.82
N ASP A 35 -0.38 -1.32 7.83
CA ASP A 35 -1.62 -0.87 8.43
C ASP A 35 -2.31 0.14 7.51
N ASP A 36 -1.53 1.03 6.88
CA ASP A 36 -2.04 1.98 5.88
C ASP A 36 -2.67 1.28 4.66
N LEU A 37 -2.03 0.23 4.14
CA LEU A 37 -2.57 -0.52 2.99
C LEU A 37 -3.80 -1.34 3.37
N ARG A 38 -3.89 -1.83 4.60
CA ARG A 38 -5.10 -2.54 5.09
C ARG A 38 -6.30 -1.63 5.23
N LEU A 39 -6.10 -0.36 5.56
CA LEU A 39 -7.18 0.63 5.59
C LEU A 39 -7.78 0.87 4.20
N LEU A 40 -6.97 0.76 3.15
CA LEU A 40 -7.40 0.91 1.76
C LEU A 40 -8.05 -0.35 1.19
N ASP A 41 -7.43 -1.52 1.37
CA ASP A 41 -7.98 -2.80 0.91
C ASP A 41 -7.62 -3.91 1.93
N PRO A 42 -8.56 -4.28 2.81
CA PRO A 42 -8.35 -5.34 3.81
C PRO A 42 -8.06 -6.73 3.21
N GLY A 43 -8.41 -6.93 1.93
CA GLY A 43 -8.18 -8.18 1.21
C GLY A 43 -6.85 -8.24 0.46
N LEU A 44 -6.03 -7.19 0.53
CA LEU A 44 -4.76 -7.13 -0.17
C LEU A 44 -3.74 -8.09 0.45
N ALA A 45 -3.07 -8.88 -0.38
CA ALA A 45 -1.99 -9.75 0.07
C ALA A 45 -0.74 -8.90 0.36
N LEU A 46 -0.26 -8.93 1.61
CA LEU A 46 0.86 -8.11 2.08
C LEU A 46 2.00 -8.98 2.61
N ILE A 47 3.24 -8.53 2.39
CA ILE A 47 4.47 -9.02 3.00
C ILE A 47 5.03 -7.89 3.85
N ALA A 48 4.96 -8.04 5.17
CA ALA A 48 5.56 -7.08 6.09
C ALA A 48 7.09 -7.25 6.10
N LEU A 49 7.82 -6.14 5.98
CA LEU A 49 9.28 -6.09 6.03
C LEU A 49 9.81 -5.69 7.41
#